data_AF-A0A0W8CWD5-F1
#
_entry.id   AF-A0A0W8CWD5-F1
#
_cell.length_a   1.000
_cell.length_b   1.000
_cell.length_c   1.000
_cell.angle_alpha   90.00
_cell.angle_beta   90.00
_cell.angle_gamma   90.00
#
_symmetry.space_group_name_H-M   'P 1'
#
loop_
_entity.id
_entity.type
_entity.pdbx_description
1 polymer ?
#
loop_
_entity_poly.entity_id
_entity_poly.type
_entity_poly.pdbx_seq_one_letter_code
_entity_poly.pdbx_strand_id
1 'polypeptide(L)'
;MDCAAANGHLEVVKWLHNHRLEGCTRKAMDGAAENGHLDVIWWLYVNHFEGCTQKAIEGALSNGHLRVSAWLLSHLPFGRPLSVELWRRPDNLFEVLLFLYRHFSNSLSLSLVEYPKGILLDSSSKSSHKHIVAWLQVEFPVVFAGEDEEW
;
A
#
# COMPACT_ATOMS: atom_id res chain seq x y z
N MET A 1 -0.27 -22.79 -7.39
CA MET A 1 0.60 -22.22 -6.34
C MET A 1 0.09 -20.87 -5.85
N ASP A 2 -0.44 -20.04 -6.76
CA ASP A 2 -0.92 -18.68 -6.49
C ASP A 2 -1.84 -18.55 -5.26
N CYS A 3 -2.88 -19.39 -5.13
CA CYS A 3 -3.78 -19.31 -3.97
C CYS A 3 -3.06 -19.63 -2.64
N ALA A 4 -2.12 -20.57 -2.63
CA ALA A 4 -1.36 -20.88 -1.42
C ALA A 4 -0.46 -19.71 -1.03
N ALA A 5 0.14 -19.04 -2.02
CA ALA A 5 0.94 -17.84 -1.80
C ALA A 5 0.09 -16.67 -1.27
N ALA A 6 -1.07 -16.43 -1.89
CA ALA A 6 -1.99 -15.37 -1.48
C ALA A 6 -2.52 -15.54 -0.05
N ASN A 7 -2.59 -16.77 0.47
CA ASN A 7 -3.01 -17.07 1.85
C ASN A 7 -1.85 -17.29 2.83
N GLY A 8 -0.61 -17.03 2.42
CA GLY A 8 0.55 -17.09 3.33
C GLY A 8 0.98 -18.52 3.68
N HIS A 9 0.55 -19.53 2.93
CA HIS A 9 0.85 -20.93 3.21
C HIS A 9 2.22 -21.32 2.65
N LEU A 10 3.29 -20.75 3.22
CA LEU A 10 4.66 -20.92 2.75
C LEU A 10 5.07 -22.39 2.57
N GLU A 11 4.74 -23.25 3.52
CA GLU A 11 5.10 -24.68 3.43
C GLU A 11 4.36 -25.40 2.30
N VAL A 12 3.11 -25.02 2.02
CA VAL A 12 2.35 -25.53 0.87
C VAL A 12 2.96 -25.00 -0.43
N VAL A 13 3.41 -23.73 -0.47
CA VAL A 13 4.10 -23.15 -1.63
C VAL A 13 5.39 -23.92 -1.93
N LYS A 14 6.24 -24.16 -0.92
CA LYS A 14 7.46 -24.97 -1.04
C LYS A 14 7.16 -26.39 -1.52
N TRP A 15 6.14 -27.02 -0.95
CA TRP A 15 5.74 -28.37 -1.33
C TRP A 15 5.30 -28.42 -2.79
N LEU A 16 4.42 -27.49 -3.20
CA LEU A 16 3.94 -27.39 -4.58
C LEU A 16 5.10 -27.13 -5.54
N HIS A 17 6.08 -26.30 -5.18
CA HIS A 17 7.23 -26.02 -6.04
C HIS A 17 8.11 -27.24 -6.27
N ASN A 18 8.34 -28.04 -5.23
CA ASN A 18 9.21 -29.22 -5.32
C ASN A 18 8.52 -30.42 -6.00
N HIS A 19 7.19 -30.48 -5.97
CA HIS A 19 6.43 -31.67 -6.42
C HIS A 19 5.59 -31.44 -7.67
N ARG A 20 5.52 -30.20 -8.18
CA ARG A 20 4.67 -29.84 -9.31
C ARG A 20 5.39 -28.93 -10.29
N LEU A 21 5.04 -29.08 -11.57
CA LEU A 21 5.68 -28.35 -12.67
C LEU A 21 4.87 -27.13 -13.15
N GLU A 22 3.61 -26.95 -12.70
CA GLU A 22 2.79 -25.82 -13.16
C GLU A 22 3.30 -24.45 -12.68
N GLY A 23 4.15 -24.41 -11.64
CA GLY A 23 4.78 -23.19 -11.15
C GLY A 23 3.83 -22.19 -10.48
N CYS A 24 4.32 -20.96 -10.34
CA CYS A 24 3.55 -19.79 -9.91
C CYS A 24 3.39 -18.80 -11.08
N THR A 25 2.43 -17.89 -10.95
CA THR A 25 2.34 -16.71 -11.81
C THR A 25 2.61 -15.45 -11.00
N ARG A 26 2.66 -14.28 -11.67
CA ARG A 26 2.70 -12.96 -11.02
C ARG A 26 1.61 -12.77 -9.97
N LYS A 27 0.47 -13.47 -10.08
CA LYS A 27 -0.63 -13.43 -9.10
C LYS A 27 -0.22 -13.96 -7.72
N ALA A 28 0.76 -14.87 -7.66
CA ALA A 28 1.28 -15.36 -6.39
C ALA A 28 1.90 -14.22 -5.57
N MET A 29 2.76 -13.41 -6.21
CA MET A 29 3.40 -12.26 -5.57
C MET A 29 2.40 -11.14 -5.28
N ASP A 30 1.52 -10.83 -6.25
CA ASP A 30 0.49 -9.80 -6.08
C ASP A 30 -0.43 -10.11 -4.89
N GLY A 31 -0.92 -11.36 -4.80
CA GLY A 31 -1.79 -11.79 -3.70
C GLY A 31 -1.07 -11.92 -2.36
N ALA A 32 0.18 -12.41 -2.35
CA ALA A 32 0.99 -12.45 -1.14
C ALA A 32 1.27 -11.04 -0.61
N ALA A 33 1.48 -10.08 -1.50
CA ALA A 33 1.68 -8.68 -1.14
C ALA A 33 0.41 -8.01 -0.64
N GLU A 34 -0.71 -8.21 -1.32
CA GLU A 34 -2.02 -7.70 -0.89
C GLU A 34 -2.40 -8.20 0.51
N ASN A 35 -2.02 -9.41 0.90
CA ASN A 35 -2.33 -9.99 2.21
C ASN A 35 -1.16 -9.93 3.22
N GLY A 36 -0.05 -9.25 2.89
CA GLY A 36 1.01 -8.97 3.87
C GLY A 36 1.98 -10.13 4.16
N HIS A 37 2.02 -11.16 3.32
CA HIS A 37 2.84 -12.37 3.51
C HIS A 37 4.29 -12.19 3.03
N LEU A 38 5.08 -11.42 3.77
CA LEU A 38 6.46 -11.10 3.42
C LEU A 38 7.39 -12.32 3.30
N ASP A 39 7.16 -13.35 4.11
CA ASP A 39 7.88 -14.62 4.08
C ASP A 39 7.68 -15.38 2.76
N VAL A 40 6.44 -15.40 2.27
CA VAL A 40 6.10 -15.94 0.94
C VAL A 40 6.73 -15.10 -0.17
N ILE A 41 6.64 -13.77 -0.08
CA ILE A 41 7.25 -12.85 -1.05
C ILE A 41 8.76 -13.09 -1.17
N TRP A 42 9.44 -13.15 -0.03
CA TRP A 42 10.87 -13.43 0.04
C TRP A 42 11.21 -14.76 -0.62
N TRP A 43 10.47 -15.81 -0.28
CA TRP A 43 10.71 -17.14 -0.81
C TRP A 43 10.48 -17.21 -2.33
N LEU A 44 9.38 -16.62 -2.83
CA LEU A 44 9.08 -16.53 -4.25
C LEU A 44 10.17 -15.76 -5.01
N TYR A 45 10.65 -14.65 -4.45
CA TYR A 45 11.70 -13.84 -5.06
C TYR A 45 13.03 -14.61 -5.20
N VAL A 46 13.42 -15.38 -4.18
CA VAL A 46 14.69 -16.14 -4.19
C VAL A 46 14.62 -17.39 -5.07
N ASN A 47 13.48 -18.10 -5.11
CA ASN A 47 13.39 -19.42 -5.73
C ASN A 47 12.78 -19.42 -7.13
N HIS A 48 11.86 -18.49 -7.44
CA HIS A 48 11.23 -18.41 -8.76
C HIS A 48 10.52 -17.07 -8.98
N PHE A 49 11.29 -16.02 -9.32
CA PHE A 49 10.72 -14.69 -9.53
C PHE A 49 10.11 -14.54 -10.94
N GLU A 50 8.81 -14.77 -11.04
CA GLU A 50 8.00 -14.49 -12.24
C GLU A 50 7.65 -13.00 -12.41
N GLY A 51 8.11 -12.15 -11.50
CA GLY A 51 7.70 -10.76 -11.42
C GLY A 51 6.47 -10.53 -10.53
N CYS A 52 6.07 -9.28 -10.47
CA CYS A 52 4.79 -8.84 -9.91
C CYS A 52 4.26 -7.66 -10.72
N THR A 53 3.01 -7.30 -10.51
CA THR A 53 2.40 -6.13 -11.15
C THR A 53 2.29 -4.97 -10.17
N GLN A 54 1.86 -3.79 -10.64
CA GLN A 54 1.59 -2.63 -9.77
C GLN A 54 0.59 -2.96 -8.65
N LYS A 55 -0.26 -3.98 -8.86
CA LYS A 55 -1.22 -4.45 -7.85
C LYS A 55 -0.55 -4.92 -6.56
N ALA A 56 0.67 -5.45 -6.62
CA ALA A 56 1.39 -5.89 -5.43
C ALA A 56 1.61 -4.72 -4.45
N ILE A 57 2.15 -3.59 -4.94
CA ILE A 57 2.42 -2.43 -4.10
C ILE A 57 1.13 -1.70 -3.73
N GLU A 58 0.17 -1.58 -4.65
CA GLU A 58 -1.12 -0.92 -4.38
C GLU A 58 -1.97 -1.69 -3.38
N GLY A 59 -2.07 -3.01 -3.51
CA GLY A 59 -2.78 -3.88 -2.57
C GLY A 59 -2.13 -3.85 -1.19
N ALA A 60 -0.80 -3.98 -1.11
CA ALA A 60 -0.07 -3.88 0.15
C ALA A 60 -0.30 -2.54 0.85
N LEU A 61 -0.29 -1.42 0.12
CA LEU A 61 -0.56 -0.09 0.69
C LEU A 61 -2.02 0.06 1.12
N SER A 62 -2.97 -0.41 0.31
CA SER A 62 -4.41 -0.32 0.59
C SER A 62 -4.81 -1.07 1.86
N ASN A 63 -4.13 -2.18 2.14
CA ASN A 63 -4.34 -2.99 3.34
C ASN A 63 -3.36 -2.66 4.49
N GLY A 64 -2.50 -1.64 4.34
CA GLY A 64 -1.63 -1.18 5.42
C GLY A 64 -0.36 -2.02 5.66
N HIS A 65 0.00 -2.90 4.73
CA HIS A 65 1.16 -3.79 4.85
C HIS A 65 2.50 -3.09 4.53
N LEU A 66 2.86 -2.08 5.34
CA LEU A 66 4.04 -1.24 5.12
C LEU A 66 5.36 -2.00 5.04
N ARG A 67 5.50 -3.10 5.79
CA ARG A 67 6.71 -3.95 5.72
C ARG A 67 6.88 -4.58 4.33
N VAL A 68 5.78 -5.02 3.73
CA VAL A 68 5.78 -5.53 2.36
C VAL A 68 6.01 -4.39 1.38
N SER A 69 5.33 -3.25 1.53
CA SER A 69 5.52 -2.08 0.66
C SER A 69 6.98 -1.60 0.64
N ALA A 70 7.61 -1.49 1.81
CA ALA A 70 9.02 -1.12 1.94
C ALA A 70 9.96 -2.14 1.27
N TRP A 71 9.65 -3.43 1.41
CA TRP A 71 10.42 -4.49 0.77
C TRP A 71 10.30 -4.42 -0.76
N LEU A 72 9.08 -4.25 -1.27
CA LEU A 72 8.78 -4.13 -2.69
C LEU A 72 9.50 -2.93 -3.32
N LEU A 73 9.48 -1.76 -2.68
CA LEU A 73 10.17 -0.56 -3.19
C LEU A 73 11.70 -0.66 -3.13
N SER A 74 12.26 -1.47 -2.24
CA SER A 74 13.72 -1.63 -2.14
C SER A 74 14.29 -2.65 -3.13
N HIS A 75 13.48 -3.61 -3.59
CA HIS A 75 13.94 -4.68 -4.48
C HIS A 75 13.47 -4.52 -5.93
N LEU A 76 12.43 -3.71 -6.19
CA LEU A 76 11.81 -3.59 -7.52
C LEU A 76 11.55 -2.13 -7.90
N PRO A 77 11.76 -1.75 -9.18
CA PRO A 77 11.48 -0.41 -9.66
C PRO A 77 9.98 -0.25 -9.94
N PHE A 78 9.20 0.06 -8.90
CA PHE A 78 7.79 0.40 -9.08
C PHE A 78 7.61 1.82 -9.61
N GLY A 79 6.64 1.99 -10.51
CA GLY A 79 6.13 3.30 -10.89
C GLY A 79 5.24 3.89 -9.80
N ARG A 80 4.78 5.14 -10.03
CA ARG A 80 3.81 5.81 -9.15
C ARG A 80 2.59 4.90 -8.91
N PRO A 81 2.18 4.63 -7.66
CA PRO A 81 0.93 3.93 -7.39
C PRO A 81 -0.25 4.83 -7.74
N LEU A 82 -1.16 4.34 -8.60
CA LEU A 82 -2.28 5.11 -9.14
C LEU A 82 -3.61 4.72 -8.49
N SER A 83 -3.68 3.55 -7.86
CA SER A 83 -4.95 2.95 -7.40
C SER A 83 -4.91 2.50 -5.94
N VAL A 84 -4.27 3.25 -5.04
CA VAL A 84 -4.27 2.93 -3.60
C VAL A 84 -5.66 3.21 -3.01
N GLU A 85 -6.34 2.17 -2.56
CA GLU A 85 -7.71 2.18 -2.04
C GLU A 85 -7.74 2.51 -0.53
N LEU A 86 -7.35 3.75 -0.16
CA LEU A 86 -7.30 4.17 1.26
C LEU A 86 -8.67 4.17 1.96
N TRP A 87 -9.76 4.06 1.20
CA TRP A 87 -11.11 3.86 1.71
C TRP A 87 -11.33 2.49 2.38
N ARG A 88 -10.42 1.53 2.19
CA ARG A 88 -10.38 0.27 2.98
C ARG A 88 -10.09 0.50 4.46
N ARG A 89 -9.66 1.71 4.84
CA ARG A 89 -9.35 2.12 6.22
C ARG A 89 -8.44 1.12 6.95
N PRO A 90 -7.20 0.92 6.47
CA PRO A 90 -6.23 0.16 7.24
C PRO A 90 -6.03 0.78 8.63
N ASP A 91 -5.79 -0.06 9.64
CA ASP A 91 -5.64 0.39 11.05
C ASP A 91 -4.52 1.43 11.22
N ASN A 92 -3.52 1.40 10.34
CA ASN A 92 -2.36 2.31 10.28
C ASN A 92 -2.45 3.31 9.12
N LEU A 93 -3.66 3.84 8.86
CA LEU A 93 -3.93 4.77 7.76
C LEU A 93 -2.99 5.98 7.72
N PHE A 94 -2.66 6.54 8.88
CA PHE A 94 -1.74 7.69 8.96
C PHE A 94 -0.33 7.30 8.53
N GLU A 95 0.16 6.14 8.96
CA GLU A 95 1.47 5.62 8.61
C GLU A 95 1.55 5.29 7.11
N VAL A 96 0.46 4.80 6.51
CA VAL A 96 0.35 4.62 5.05
C VAL A 96 0.44 5.96 4.34
N LEU A 97 -0.25 7.00 4.82
CA LEU A 97 -0.14 8.35 4.25
C LEU A 97 1.27 8.91 4.36
N LEU A 98 1.91 8.77 5.53
CA LEU A 98 3.30 9.18 5.72
C LEU A 98 4.25 8.42 4.81
N PHE A 99 4.03 7.11 4.65
CA PHE A 99 4.83 6.28 3.75
C PHE A 99 4.69 6.76 2.31
N LEU A 100 3.46 7.00 1.86
CA LEU A 100 3.19 7.54 0.54
C LEU A 100 3.84 8.91 0.34
N TYR A 101 3.74 9.79 1.35
CA TYR A 101 4.36 11.11 1.33
C TYR A 101 5.87 11.03 1.22
N ARG A 102 6.50 10.19 2.02
CA ARG A 102 7.96 10.03 2.03
C ARG A 102 8.51 9.47 0.72
N HIS A 103 7.81 8.50 0.12
CA HIS A 103 8.33 7.77 -1.04
C HIS A 103 7.82 8.32 -2.38
N PHE A 104 6.73 9.08 -2.39
CA PHE A 104 6.07 9.57 -3.60
C PHE A 104 5.64 11.05 -3.50
N SER A 105 6.32 11.88 -2.68
CA SER A 105 5.97 13.29 -2.39
C SER A 105 5.59 14.13 -3.61
N ASN A 106 6.33 14.02 -4.71
CA ASN A 106 6.07 14.78 -5.96
C ASN A 106 4.81 14.30 -6.72
N SER A 107 4.07 13.34 -6.17
CA SER A 107 3.13 12.51 -6.90
C SER A 107 1.90 12.11 -6.09
N LEU A 108 1.66 12.73 -4.93
CA LEU A 108 0.39 12.56 -4.21
C LEU A 108 -0.67 13.45 -4.85
N SER A 109 -1.73 12.81 -5.35
CA SER A 109 -2.92 13.54 -5.79
C SER A 109 -3.68 14.04 -4.57
N LEU A 110 -4.17 15.28 -4.59
CA LEU A 110 -5.07 15.81 -3.56
C LEU A 110 -6.28 14.87 -3.34
N SER A 111 -6.82 14.29 -4.41
CA SER A 111 -7.93 13.33 -4.35
C SER A 111 -7.61 12.05 -3.56
N LEU A 112 -6.34 11.63 -3.52
CA LEU A 112 -5.93 10.46 -2.74
C LEU A 112 -5.90 10.77 -1.24
N VAL A 113 -5.66 12.04 -0.88
CA VAL A 113 -5.48 12.49 0.50
C VAL A 113 -6.79 13.03 1.10
N GLU A 114 -7.75 13.49 0.28
CA GLU A 114 -9.04 14.03 0.74
C GLU A 114 -9.81 13.08 1.66
N TYR A 115 -10.03 11.84 1.20
CA TYR A 115 -10.73 10.84 2.00
C TYR A 115 -10.05 10.58 3.35
N PRO A 116 -8.77 10.17 3.40
CA PRO A 116 -8.13 9.86 4.67
C PRO A 116 -7.90 11.10 5.53
N LYS A 117 -7.76 12.30 4.95
CA LYS A 117 -7.75 13.57 5.68
C LYS A 117 -9.05 13.76 6.45
N GLY A 118 -10.22 13.58 5.82
CA GLY A 118 -11.51 13.64 6.51
C GLY A 118 -11.59 12.68 7.69
N ILE A 119 -11.22 11.41 7.48
CA ILE A 119 -11.26 10.39 8.54
C ILE A 119 -10.29 10.70 9.69
N LEU A 120 -9.07 11.13 9.38
CA LEU A 120 -8.08 11.48 10.41
C LEU A 120 -8.47 12.74 11.19
N LEU A 121 -9.11 13.73 10.53
CA LEU A 121 -9.66 14.90 11.20
C LEU A 121 -10.86 14.54 12.09
N ASP A 122 -11.77 13.69 11.63
CA ASP A 122 -12.95 13.27 12.42
C ASP A 122 -12.57 12.41 13.63
N SER A 123 -11.58 11.52 13.45
CA SER A 123 -11.05 10.68 14.53
C SER A 123 -10.26 11.46 15.60
N SER A 124 -9.91 12.73 15.33
CA SER A 124 -9.07 13.58 16.17
C SER A 124 -9.75 14.15 17.43
N SER A 125 -11.01 13.81 17.70
CA SER A 125 -11.68 14.13 18.98
C SER A 125 -10.95 13.51 20.20
N LYS A 126 -10.06 12.55 19.98
CA LYS A 126 -9.14 12.03 20.99
C LYS A 126 -7.85 12.87 21.00
N SER A 127 -7.56 13.50 22.15
CA SER A 127 -6.42 14.39 22.43
C SER A 127 -5.04 13.92 21.92
N SER A 128 -4.84 12.62 21.71
CA SER A 128 -3.60 11.99 21.26
C SER A 128 -3.18 12.29 19.81
N HIS A 129 -4.06 12.86 18.96
CA HIS A 129 -3.81 12.99 17.50
C HIS A 129 -3.58 14.42 17.02
N LYS A 130 -3.36 15.40 17.90
CA LYS A 130 -3.17 16.82 17.53
C LYS A 130 -2.03 17.07 16.53
N HIS A 131 -0.96 16.28 16.62
CA HIS A 131 0.19 16.38 15.71
C HIS A 131 -0.16 15.91 14.28
N ILE A 132 -0.99 14.88 14.15
CA ILE A 132 -1.50 14.38 12.85
C ILE A 132 -2.35 15.46 12.19
N VAL A 133 -3.26 16.07 12.95
CA VAL A 133 -4.12 17.16 12.48
C VAL A 133 -3.28 18.34 12.00
N ALA A 134 -2.31 18.78 12.80
CA ALA A 134 -1.42 19.88 12.46
C ALA A 134 -0.63 19.60 11.18
N TRP A 135 -0.06 18.39 11.06
CA TRP A 135 0.67 17.99 9.85
C TRP A 135 -0.23 17.99 8.61
N LEU A 136 -1.44 17.43 8.69
CA LEU A 136 -2.40 17.39 7.58
C LEU A 136 -2.81 18.79 7.10
N GLN A 137 -2.99 19.74 8.03
CA GLN A 137 -3.37 21.12 7.70
C GLN A 137 -2.25 21.89 7.00
N VAL A 138 -1.00 21.66 7.40
CA VAL A 138 0.18 22.32 6.83
C VAL A 138 0.52 21.76 5.45
N GLU A 139 0.60 20.44 5.32
CA GLU A 139 1.05 19.79 4.08
C GLU A 139 -0.04 19.72 3.01
N PHE A 140 -1.32 19.71 3.41
CA PHE A 140 -2.45 19.63 2.49
C PHE A 140 -3.50 20.69 2.85
N PRO A 141 -3.22 21.98 2.58
CA PRO A 141 -4.18 23.05 2.86
C PRO A 141 -5.47 22.83 2.07
N VAL A 142 -6.60 23.25 2.64
CA VAL A 142 -7.86 23.30 1.88
C VAL A 142 -7.71 24.42 0.86
N VAL A 143 -7.66 24.08 -0.43
CA VAL A 143 -7.80 25.09 -1.48
C VAL A 143 -9.27 25.46 -1.50
N PHE A 144 -9.62 26.57 -0.85
CA PHE A 144 -10.86 27.25 -1.19
C PHE A 144 -10.67 27.68 -2.64
N ALA A 145 -11.36 27.02 -3.57
CA ALA A 145 -11.55 27.57 -4.89
C ALA A 145 -12.11 28.97 -4.66
N GLY A 146 -11.36 29.98 -5.06
CA GLY A 146 -11.84 31.34 -5.05
C GLY A 146 -13.18 31.34 -5.75
N GLU A 147 -14.21 31.75 -5.01
CA GLU A 147 -15.20 32.63 -5.60
C GLU A 147 -14.38 33.82 -6.12
N ASP A 148 -13.95 33.73 -7.38
CA ASP A 148 -13.57 34.92 -8.14
C ASP A 148 -14.86 35.73 -8.23
N GLU A 149 -14.98 36.65 -7.29
CA GLU A 149 -15.97 37.71 -7.23
C GLU A 149 -16.09 38.36 -8.61
N GLU A 150 -17.33 38.40 -9.11
CA GLU A 150 -17.77 39.42 -10.06
C GLU A 150 -17.22 40.79 -9.60
N TRP A 151 -16.55 41.54 -10.49
CA TRP A 151 -16.89 42.89 -10.99
C TRP A 151 -15.80 43.38 -11.96
#